data_AF-A0A8C0Q920-F1
#
_entry.id   AF-A0A8C0Q920-F1
#
_cell.length_a   1.000
_cell.length_b   1.000
_cell.length_c   1.000
_cell.angle_alpha   90.00
_cell.angle_beta   90.00
_cell.angle_gamma   90.00
#
_symmetry.space_group_name_H-M   'P 1'
#
loop_
_entity.id
_entity.type
_entity.pdbx_description
1 polymer ?
#
loop_
_entity_poly.entity_id
_entity_poly.type
_entity_poly.pdbx_seq_one_letter_code
_entity_poly.pdbx_strand_id
1 'polypeptide(L)'
;MSVPAAGLSPRLALSALAGAGRFCVLGPGAARRAGVCPGHRRALSDLHPQLVPTEGFKDSPSWFPRCRSEPRSYITSPKLATTLAHILENERKTPDKLLLECNPGPGILTEALLKSKAKVIALESNRNFLPHLQSLRKKVDGELEVIYCDFFKMDPRNFGIVKPPIMISETLFQHLGIAAVPWSEDTPLRVVGIFPAKNEKKILWKLLYDLYSSTSVYSYGRVQLNMFITEREYEKLVASPETPHLYQVLSVLWQVACKIKLLHVEPWSSFGVYGQRGRLDDLKNKKPLEQINKHEGQNMCLIQLTPHQNLFTENLTSINYDVFFLMLKQCFMKRNFKLMDHLQKRESKGNDRGRRNESQADSAPSAEPTWGSIP
;
A
#
# COMPACT_ATOMS: atom_id res chain seq x y z
N MET A 1 -67.36 -27.06 -24.72
CA MET A 1 -68.53 -27.36 -23.86
C MET A 1 -68.04 -28.07 -22.60
N SER A 2 -68.88 -28.15 -21.57
CA SER A 2 -68.50 -28.39 -20.17
C SER A 2 -68.60 -29.86 -19.70
N VAL A 3 -67.60 -30.31 -18.92
CA VAL A 3 -67.65 -30.69 -17.46
C VAL A 3 -69.04 -31.13 -16.94
N PRO A 4 -69.23 -32.21 -16.13
CA PRO A 4 -68.44 -32.61 -14.93
C PRO A 4 -68.21 -34.15 -14.79
N ALA A 5 -67.79 -34.80 -13.70
CA ALA A 5 -67.50 -34.52 -12.27
C ALA A 5 -66.59 -35.68 -11.73
N ALA A 6 -66.01 -35.73 -10.52
CA ALA A 6 -65.66 -34.76 -9.46
C ALA A 6 -64.72 -35.47 -8.43
N GLY A 7 -64.03 -34.73 -7.55
CA GLY A 7 -63.22 -35.29 -6.45
C GLY A 7 -62.47 -34.22 -5.67
N LEU A 8 -62.93 -33.88 -4.47
CA LEU A 8 -62.48 -32.69 -3.72
C LEU A 8 -61.45 -32.98 -2.61
N SER A 9 -60.59 -31.97 -2.39
CA SER A 9 -59.58 -31.85 -1.33
C SER A 9 -60.16 -31.65 0.08
N PRO A 10 -59.31 -31.61 1.13
CA PRO A 10 -58.95 -30.29 1.65
C PRO A 10 -57.47 -30.09 2.08
N ARG A 11 -56.91 -28.94 1.66
CA ARG A 11 -56.30 -27.82 2.45
C ARG A 11 -55.29 -28.19 3.58
N LEU A 12 -54.14 -27.52 3.71
CA LEU A 12 -53.99 -26.07 3.97
C LEU A 12 -52.71 -25.46 3.37
N ALA A 13 -52.59 -24.12 3.40
CA ALA A 13 -51.68 -23.35 2.55
C ALA A 13 -50.80 -22.32 3.31
N LEU A 14 -49.69 -21.95 2.66
CA LEU A 14 -48.97 -20.66 2.68
C LEU A 14 -48.79 -19.87 4.00
N SER A 15 -47.53 -19.51 4.28
CA SER A 15 -47.17 -18.09 4.42
C SER A 15 -45.68 -17.85 4.08
N ALA A 16 -45.39 -16.69 3.48
CA ALA A 16 -44.03 -16.18 3.28
C ALA A 16 -43.79 -15.02 4.26
N LEU A 17 -42.56 -14.85 4.75
CA LEU A 17 -42.14 -13.64 5.47
C LEU A 17 -40.64 -13.39 5.31
N ALA A 18 -40.27 -12.12 5.18
CA ALA A 18 -38.89 -11.67 5.04
C ALA A 18 -38.17 -11.62 6.40
N GLY A 19 -36.85 -11.83 6.41
CA GLY A 19 -36.02 -11.73 7.61
C GLY A 19 -34.57 -11.35 7.29
N ALA A 20 -34.05 -10.32 7.97
CA ALA A 20 -32.74 -9.76 7.70
C ALA A 20 -31.58 -10.66 8.20
N GLY A 21 -30.57 -10.86 7.36
CA GLY A 21 -29.34 -11.57 7.71
C GLY A 21 -28.52 -10.81 8.76
N ARG A 22 -28.29 -11.42 9.93
CA ARG A 22 -27.50 -10.84 11.02
C ARG A 22 -26.00 -10.94 10.72
N PHE A 23 -25.29 -9.81 10.80
CA PHE A 23 -23.83 -9.80 10.89
C PHE A 23 -23.40 -10.20 12.30
N CYS A 24 -22.60 -11.27 12.43
CA CYS A 24 -21.93 -11.60 13.68
C CYS A 24 -20.63 -10.79 13.80
N VAL A 25 -20.59 -9.85 14.74
CA VAL A 25 -19.37 -9.12 15.11
C VAL A 25 -18.78 -9.77 16.36
N LEU A 26 -17.63 -10.43 16.22
CA LEU A 26 -16.81 -10.89 17.35
C LEU A 26 -16.18 -9.67 18.02
N GLY A 27 -16.56 -9.41 19.28
CA GLY A 27 -15.94 -8.37 20.11
C GLY A 27 -14.65 -8.88 20.77
N PRO A 28 -13.61 -8.03 20.92
CA PRO A 28 -12.38 -8.42 21.62
C PRO A 28 -12.58 -8.36 23.14
N GLY A 29 -12.49 -9.52 23.80
CA GLY A 29 -12.43 -9.60 25.26
C GLY A 29 -11.04 -9.21 25.78
N ALA A 30 -10.95 -8.18 26.61
CA ALA A 30 -9.70 -7.73 27.22
C ALA A 30 -9.41 -8.52 28.51
N ALA A 31 -8.34 -9.31 28.52
CA ALA A 31 -7.81 -9.90 29.75
C ALA A 31 -6.68 -9.03 30.31
N ARG A 32 -6.90 -8.38 31.46
CA ARG A 32 -5.83 -7.71 32.22
C ARG A 32 -5.00 -8.76 32.98
N ARG A 33 -3.67 -8.65 32.92
CA ARG A 33 -2.76 -9.14 33.97
C ARG A 33 -1.76 -8.05 34.33
N ALA A 34 -1.39 -8.01 35.61
CA ALA A 34 -0.64 -6.91 36.22
C ALA A 34 0.87 -7.00 36.01
N GLY A 35 1.55 -5.88 36.32
CA GLY A 35 2.89 -5.53 35.87
C GLY A 35 4.06 -6.45 36.23
N VAL A 36 5.07 -6.39 35.36
CA VAL A 36 6.48 -6.74 35.60
C VAL A 36 7.33 -5.70 34.86
N CYS A 37 8.31 -5.12 35.53
CA CYS A 37 9.31 -4.19 34.96
C CYS A 37 10.64 -4.93 34.66
N PRO A 38 11.60 -4.35 33.91
CA PRO A 38 12.13 -5.02 32.73
C PRO A 38 13.38 -5.88 33.00
N GLY A 39 13.41 -7.09 32.44
CA GLY A 39 14.56 -7.98 32.47
C GLY A 39 14.83 -8.61 31.09
N HIS A 40 16.10 -8.64 30.69
CA HIS A 40 16.55 -9.20 29.41
C HIS A 40 15.99 -10.60 29.13
N ARG A 41 15.50 -10.82 27.89
CA ARG A 41 15.50 -12.14 27.26
C ARG A 41 16.01 -12.06 25.83
N ARG A 42 17.24 -12.55 25.64
CA ARG A 42 17.66 -13.21 24.39
C ARG A 42 16.84 -14.50 24.22
N ALA A 43 16.96 -15.14 23.05
CA ALA A 43 16.38 -16.44 22.70
C ALA A 43 14.87 -16.46 22.41
N LEU A 44 14.49 -15.90 21.25
CA LEU A 44 13.62 -16.56 20.27
C LEU A 44 14.13 -16.30 18.84
N SER A 45 15.43 -16.50 18.64
CA SER A 45 16.00 -16.74 17.31
C SER A 45 16.04 -18.25 17.13
N ASP A 46 15.18 -18.81 16.27
CA ASP A 46 15.35 -20.13 15.61
C ASP A 46 14.13 -20.46 14.72
N LEU A 47 13.80 -19.56 13.78
CA LEU A 47 13.02 -19.89 12.58
C LEU A 47 13.61 -19.12 11.40
N HIS A 48 14.79 -19.57 10.95
CA HIS A 48 15.43 -19.06 9.74
C HIS A 48 14.80 -19.75 8.50
N PRO A 49 14.08 -19.05 7.62
CA PRO A 49 13.58 -19.66 6.38
C PRO A 49 14.76 -19.81 5.42
N GLN A 50 15.36 -21.00 5.36
CA GLN A 50 16.42 -21.26 4.39
C GLN A 50 15.88 -21.13 2.97
N LEU A 51 16.58 -20.32 2.17
CA LEU A 51 16.35 -20.22 0.73
C LEU A 51 16.88 -21.50 0.06
N VAL A 52 15.95 -22.35 -0.41
CA VAL A 52 16.31 -23.54 -1.20
C VAL A 52 16.83 -23.10 -2.58
N PRO A 53 17.99 -23.61 -3.04
CA PRO A 53 18.48 -23.33 -4.38
C PRO A 53 17.49 -23.75 -5.47
N THR A 54 17.36 -22.95 -6.53
CA THR A 54 16.48 -23.25 -7.66
C THR A 54 17.03 -24.37 -8.55
N GLU A 55 16.62 -25.61 -8.28
CA GLU A 55 16.60 -26.67 -9.29
C GLU A 55 15.24 -26.73 -10.01
N GLY A 56 15.26 -27.21 -11.26
CA GLY A 56 14.18 -27.02 -12.22
C GLY A 56 12.89 -27.78 -11.92
N PHE A 57 11.82 -27.06 -11.61
CA PHE A 57 10.47 -27.63 -11.59
C PHE A 57 9.99 -27.92 -13.02
N LYS A 58 9.81 -29.21 -13.34
CA LYS A 58 9.02 -29.65 -14.49
C LYS A 58 7.55 -29.23 -14.32
N ASP A 59 6.95 -28.73 -15.39
CA ASP A 59 5.57 -28.25 -15.38
C ASP A 59 4.57 -29.35 -14.97
N SER A 60 3.70 -29.03 -14.01
CA SER A 60 2.50 -29.81 -13.66
C SER A 60 1.25 -29.04 -14.08
N PRO A 61 0.17 -29.71 -14.55
CA PRO A 61 -0.95 -29.05 -15.19
C PRO A 61 -1.74 -28.15 -14.24
N SER A 62 -1.92 -26.88 -14.63
CA SER A 62 -2.43 -25.84 -13.73
C SER A 62 -3.96 -25.84 -13.61
N TRP A 63 -4.49 -26.26 -12.45
CA TRP A 63 -5.85 -25.94 -12.00
C TRP A 63 -5.88 -24.83 -10.93
N PHE A 64 -4.94 -23.89 -11.04
CA PHE A 64 -4.92 -22.66 -10.23
C PHE A 64 -5.50 -21.48 -11.03
N PRO A 65 -6.27 -20.57 -10.40
CA PRO A 65 -6.73 -19.35 -11.06
C PRO A 65 -5.52 -18.55 -11.56
N ARG A 66 -5.37 -18.42 -12.89
CA ARG A 66 -4.33 -17.58 -13.47
C ARG A 66 -4.49 -16.15 -12.95
N CYS A 67 -3.57 -15.70 -12.12
CA CYS A 67 -3.47 -14.30 -11.72
C CYS A 67 -3.30 -13.46 -12.98
N ARG A 68 -4.40 -12.84 -13.44
CA ARG A 68 -4.37 -11.83 -14.51
C ARG A 68 -3.56 -10.66 -13.98
N SER A 69 -2.28 -10.57 -14.33
CA SER A 69 -1.50 -9.38 -13.98
C SER A 69 -2.02 -8.21 -14.80
N GLU A 70 -2.34 -7.14 -14.11
CA GLU A 70 -2.84 -5.91 -14.72
C GLU A 70 -1.78 -5.33 -15.68
N PRO A 71 -2.19 -4.69 -16.78
CA PRO A 71 -1.28 -3.96 -17.64
C PRO A 71 -0.58 -2.85 -16.84
N ARG A 72 0.74 -2.78 -16.95
CA ARG A 72 1.58 -1.72 -16.35
C ARG A 72 2.13 -0.82 -17.46
N SER A 73 2.37 0.43 -17.10
CA SER A 73 3.07 1.41 -17.93
C SER A 73 4.57 1.33 -17.64
N TYR A 74 5.38 1.50 -18.68
CA TYR A 74 6.83 1.46 -18.63
C TYR A 74 7.42 2.61 -19.44
N ILE A 75 8.61 3.07 -19.08
CA ILE A 75 9.33 4.12 -19.80
C ILE A 75 9.93 3.50 -21.07
N THR A 76 9.43 3.92 -22.23
CA THR A 76 9.91 3.46 -23.55
C THR A 76 10.64 4.54 -24.33
N SER A 77 10.36 5.83 -24.07
CA SER A 77 11.05 6.96 -24.69
C SER A 77 12.46 7.13 -24.12
N PRO A 78 13.55 7.00 -24.92
CA PRO A 78 14.91 7.23 -24.45
C PRO A 78 15.18 8.70 -24.06
N LYS A 79 14.48 9.64 -24.72
CA LYS A 79 14.53 11.07 -24.38
C LYS A 79 13.99 11.32 -22.97
N LEU A 80 12.87 10.68 -22.62
CA LEU A 80 12.30 10.74 -21.27
C LEU A 80 13.27 10.14 -20.25
N ALA A 81 13.81 8.94 -20.50
CA ALA A 81 14.77 8.28 -19.62
C ALA A 81 16.01 9.15 -19.32
N THR A 82 16.57 9.82 -20.35
CA THR A 82 17.72 10.73 -20.19
C THR A 82 17.34 11.97 -19.38
N THR A 83 16.17 12.57 -19.64
CA THR A 83 15.65 13.71 -18.87
C THR A 83 15.47 13.34 -17.40
N LEU A 84 14.92 12.15 -17.12
CA LEU A 84 14.71 11.64 -15.77
C LEU A 84 16.01 11.36 -15.03
N ALA A 85 17.03 10.80 -15.71
CA ALA A 85 18.34 10.59 -15.12
C ALA A 85 18.92 11.92 -14.62
N HIS A 86 18.92 12.98 -15.44
CA HIS A 86 19.39 14.31 -15.04
C HIS A 86 18.55 14.97 -13.94
N ILE A 87 17.22 14.83 -13.96
CA ILE A 87 16.37 15.35 -12.87
C ILE A 87 16.72 14.64 -11.55
N LEU A 88 16.84 13.32 -11.56
CA LEU A 88 17.14 12.52 -10.37
C LEU A 88 18.59 12.70 -9.88
N GLU A 89 19.51 13.05 -10.78
CA GLU A 89 20.89 13.47 -10.50
C GLU A 89 20.93 14.85 -9.86
N ASN A 90 20.24 15.86 -10.42
CA ASN A 90 20.18 17.21 -9.87
C ASN A 90 19.54 17.27 -8.47
N GLU A 91 18.58 16.40 -8.17
CA GLU A 91 18.02 16.27 -6.81
C GLU A 91 18.97 15.53 -5.84
N ARG A 92 20.10 14.95 -6.27
CA ARG A 92 21.11 14.35 -5.36
C ARG A 92 22.04 15.44 -4.82
N LYS A 93 21.88 15.74 -3.53
CA LYS A 93 22.87 16.52 -2.76
C LYS A 93 24.21 15.79 -2.58
N THR A 94 24.24 14.47 -2.76
CA THR A 94 25.40 13.60 -2.56
C THR A 94 25.41 12.52 -3.66
N PRO A 95 26.52 12.31 -4.38
CA PRO A 95 26.56 11.45 -5.57
C PRO A 95 26.24 9.98 -5.28
N ASP A 96 26.70 9.46 -4.14
CA ASP A 96 26.75 8.01 -3.83
C ASP A 96 25.42 7.38 -3.38
N LYS A 97 24.29 8.09 -3.53
CA LYS A 97 22.99 7.58 -3.05
C LYS A 97 22.36 6.56 -3.99
N LEU A 98 22.28 5.33 -3.48
CA LEU A 98 21.55 4.18 -3.99
C LEU A 98 20.13 4.54 -4.47
N LEU A 99 19.80 4.18 -5.71
CA LEU A 99 18.44 4.26 -6.24
C LEU A 99 17.79 2.87 -6.27
N LEU A 100 16.50 2.83 -5.96
CA LEU A 100 15.66 1.66 -6.15
C LEU A 100 14.62 1.94 -7.25
N GLU A 101 14.68 1.20 -8.35
CA GLU A 101 13.81 1.35 -9.51
C GLU A 101 12.69 0.31 -9.50
N CYS A 102 11.45 0.77 -9.54
CA CYS A 102 10.25 -0.07 -9.45
C CYS A 102 9.64 -0.34 -10.83
N ASN A 103 9.69 -1.61 -11.26
CA ASN A 103 9.23 -2.10 -12.58
C ASN A 103 9.94 -1.41 -13.75
N PRO A 104 11.27 -1.57 -13.88
CA PRO A 104 12.04 -1.05 -15.02
C PRO A 104 11.54 -1.53 -16.39
N GLY A 105 10.92 -2.71 -16.44
CA GLY A 105 10.42 -3.33 -17.67
C GLY A 105 11.52 -3.50 -18.72
N PRO A 106 11.39 -2.86 -19.90
CA PRO A 106 12.45 -2.88 -20.93
C PRO A 106 13.80 -2.29 -20.49
N GLY A 107 13.91 -1.65 -19.32
CA GLY A 107 15.19 -1.20 -18.77
C GLY A 107 15.74 0.11 -19.35
N ILE A 108 14.95 0.87 -20.13
CA ILE A 108 15.40 2.11 -20.77
C ILE A 108 15.80 3.18 -19.74
N LEU A 109 15.06 3.30 -18.64
CA LEU A 109 15.45 4.16 -17.52
C LEU A 109 16.66 3.58 -16.76
N THR A 110 16.68 2.28 -16.48
CA THR A 110 17.83 1.60 -15.87
C THR A 110 19.14 1.87 -16.61
N GLU A 111 19.16 1.77 -17.95
CA GLU A 111 20.32 2.12 -18.76
C GLU A 111 20.71 3.60 -18.64
N ALA A 112 19.76 4.52 -18.60
CA ALA A 112 20.04 5.96 -18.46
C ALA A 112 20.58 6.30 -17.05
N LEU A 113 20.09 5.63 -16.02
CA LEU A 113 20.59 5.76 -14.65
C LEU A 113 22.02 5.20 -14.51
N LEU A 114 22.32 4.06 -15.13
CA LEU A 114 23.69 3.51 -15.16
C LEU A 114 24.66 4.41 -15.95
N LYS A 115 24.22 4.99 -17.07
CA LYS A 115 25.02 5.97 -17.84
C LYS A 115 25.33 7.25 -17.03
N SER A 116 24.51 7.60 -16.03
CA SER A 116 24.78 8.67 -15.05
C SER A 116 25.46 8.17 -13.77
N LYS A 117 26.15 7.01 -13.83
CA LYS A 117 26.91 6.39 -12.73
C LYS A 117 26.09 6.18 -11.44
N ALA A 118 24.79 5.95 -11.58
CA ALA A 118 23.93 5.62 -10.45
C ALA A 118 24.06 4.15 -10.08
N LYS A 119 24.21 3.85 -8.79
CA LYS A 119 23.99 2.49 -8.28
C LYS A 119 22.48 2.23 -8.19
N VAL A 120 21.99 1.21 -8.89
CA VAL A 120 20.57 0.90 -9.07
C VAL A 120 20.22 -0.49 -8.54
N ILE A 121 19.12 -0.59 -7.80
CA ILE A 121 18.46 -1.86 -7.46
C ILE A 121 17.12 -1.89 -8.21
N ALA A 122 17.01 -2.77 -9.19
CA ALA A 122 15.83 -2.93 -10.02
C ALA A 122 14.88 -3.99 -9.43
N LEU A 123 13.73 -3.56 -8.91
CA LEU A 123 12.65 -4.44 -8.45
C LEU A 123 11.64 -4.66 -9.58
N GLU A 124 11.74 -5.81 -10.25
CA GLU A 124 10.87 -6.17 -11.38
C GLU A 124 9.84 -7.24 -10.98
N SER A 125 8.57 -6.98 -11.28
CA SER A 125 7.44 -7.87 -10.95
C SER A 125 7.05 -8.83 -12.07
N ASN A 126 7.52 -8.58 -13.30
CA ASN A 126 7.23 -9.35 -14.50
C ASN A 126 8.47 -10.14 -14.96
N ARG A 127 8.40 -11.47 -14.85
CA ARG A 127 9.52 -12.38 -15.15
C ARG A 127 10.07 -12.24 -16.57
N ASN A 128 9.26 -11.77 -17.53
CA ASN A 128 9.67 -11.67 -18.93
C ASN A 128 10.79 -10.63 -19.17
N PHE A 129 10.91 -9.64 -18.28
CA PHE A 129 11.95 -8.60 -18.37
C PHE A 129 13.24 -8.98 -17.63
N LEU A 130 13.19 -9.92 -16.68
CA LEU A 130 14.35 -10.34 -15.90
C LEU A 130 15.55 -10.80 -16.76
N PRO A 131 15.41 -11.58 -17.85
CA PRO A 131 16.56 -12.02 -18.65
C PRO A 131 17.31 -10.84 -19.30
N HIS A 132 16.58 -9.80 -19.73
CA HIS A 132 17.19 -8.60 -20.31
C HIS A 132 17.91 -7.78 -19.23
N LEU A 133 17.26 -7.54 -18.09
CA LEU A 133 17.84 -6.79 -16.96
C LEU A 133 19.05 -7.52 -16.36
N GLN A 134 19.03 -8.84 -16.29
CA GLN A 134 20.18 -9.67 -15.89
C GLN A 134 21.32 -9.62 -16.92
N SER A 135 21.01 -9.51 -18.21
CA SER A 135 22.01 -9.28 -19.26
C SER A 135 22.64 -7.89 -19.14
N LEU A 136 21.85 -6.85 -18.81
CA LEU A 136 22.36 -5.52 -18.49
C LEU A 136 23.26 -5.54 -17.25
N ARG A 137 22.84 -6.21 -16.18
CA ARG A 137 23.64 -6.40 -14.96
C ARG A 137 25.00 -7.03 -15.23
N LYS A 138 25.09 -8.02 -16.11
CA LYS A 138 26.38 -8.66 -16.47
C LYS A 138 27.35 -7.74 -17.21
N LYS A 139 26.91 -6.57 -17.69
CA LYS A 139 27.73 -5.59 -18.41
C LYS A 139 28.22 -4.45 -17.52
N VAL A 140 27.68 -4.30 -16.30
CA VAL A 140 28.03 -3.21 -15.37
C VAL A 140 28.57 -3.81 -14.07
N ASP A 141 29.72 -3.31 -13.61
CA ASP A 141 30.46 -3.95 -12.52
C ASP A 141 29.90 -3.55 -11.15
N GLY A 142 28.96 -4.35 -10.63
CA GLY A 142 28.36 -4.14 -9.30
C GLY A 142 27.41 -2.94 -9.17
N GLU A 143 27.21 -2.15 -10.22
CA GLU A 143 26.33 -0.97 -10.22
C GLU A 143 24.83 -1.32 -10.32
N LEU A 144 24.48 -2.52 -10.80
CA LEU A 144 23.08 -2.97 -10.93
C LEU A 144 22.81 -4.27 -10.17
N GLU A 145 21.82 -4.25 -9.28
CA GLU A 145 21.18 -5.44 -8.70
C GLU A 145 19.79 -5.64 -9.31
N VAL A 146 19.34 -6.88 -9.54
CA VAL A 146 18.07 -7.17 -10.22
C VAL A 146 17.30 -8.24 -9.45
N ILE A 147 16.13 -7.87 -8.91
CA ILE A 147 15.37 -8.68 -7.96
C ILE A 147 13.94 -8.88 -8.47
N TYR A 148 13.46 -10.11 -8.38
CA TYR A 148 12.08 -10.46 -8.74
C TYR A 148 11.09 -10.07 -7.63
N CYS A 149 10.75 -8.78 -7.56
CA CYS A 149 9.94 -8.20 -6.50
C CYS A 149 8.92 -7.17 -7.04
N ASP A 150 7.68 -7.21 -6.52
CA ASP A 150 6.62 -6.24 -6.78
C ASP A 150 6.50 -5.26 -5.61
N PHE A 151 7.23 -4.13 -5.68
CA PHE A 151 7.28 -3.10 -4.64
C PHE A 151 5.91 -2.73 -4.07
N PHE A 152 4.90 -2.57 -4.94
CA PHE A 152 3.55 -2.16 -4.54
C PHE A 152 2.76 -3.24 -3.77
N LYS A 153 3.28 -4.47 -3.68
CA LYS A 153 2.71 -5.58 -2.90
C LYS A 153 3.58 -6.00 -1.72
N MET A 154 4.75 -5.40 -1.55
CA MET A 154 5.66 -5.65 -0.43
C MET A 154 4.93 -5.49 0.91
N ASP A 155 5.23 -6.36 1.88
CA ASP A 155 4.58 -6.41 3.21
C ASP A 155 3.04 -6.49 3.13
N PRO A 156 2.49 -7.62 2.66
CA PRO A 156 1.04 -7.83 2.62
C PRO A 156 0.46 -7.91 4.04
N ARG A 157 -0.58 -7.13 4.32
CA ARG A 157 -1.23 -7.09 5.66
C ARG A 157 -2.04 -8.32 6.03
N ASN A 158 -2.24 -9.23 5.07
CA ASN A 158 -2.89 -10.50 5.32
C ASN A 158 -1.79 -11.52 5.60
N PHE A 159 -1.79 -12.10 6.80
CA PHE A 159 -0.81 -13.06 7.33
C PHE A 159 -0.81 -14.42 6.59
N GLY A 160 -0.51 -14.41 5.29
CA GLY A 160 -0.44 -15.59 4.43
C GLY A 160 1.00 -15.90 3.99
N ILE A 161 1.19 -17.08 3.39
CA ILE A 161 2.47 -17.49 2.82
C ILE A 161 2.87 -16.52 1.70
N VAL A 162 3.94 -15.75 1.94
CA VAL A 162 4.53 -14.85 0.96
C VAL A 162 5.26 -15.67 -0.11
N LYS A 163 4.97 -15.40 -1.39
CA LYS A 163 5.65 -16.02 -2.54
C LYS A 163 6.05 -14.95 -3.56
N PRO A 164 7.21 -15.07 -4.22
CA PRO A 164 7.63 -14.12 -5.25
C PRO A 164 6.57 -13.93 -6.35
N PRO A 165 6.29 -12.70 -6.80
CA PRO A 165 7.08 -11.48 -6.59
C PRO A 165 6.72 -10.71 -5.32
N ILE A 166 5.88 -11.24 -4.43
CA ILE A 166 5.62 -10.61 -3.12
C ILE A 166 6.79 -10.94 -2.20
N MET A 167 7.31 -9.94 -1.48
CA MET A 167 8.41 -10.06 -0.53
C MET A 167 8.14 -9.25 0.75
N ILE A 168 8.89 -9.54 1.80
CA ILE A 168 8.96 -8.75 3.03
C ILE A 168 10.12 -7.75 2.89
N SER A 169 9.89 -6.48 3.24
CA SER A 169 10.90 -5.41 3.16
C SER A 169 12.13 -5.71 4.01
N GLU A 170 11.93 -6.23 5.22
CA GLU A 170 13.00 -6.59 6.14
C GLU A 170 14.01 -7.58 5.51
N THR A 171 13.53 -8.73 5.03
CA THR A 171 14.37 -9.74 4.38
C THR A 171 15.06 -9.20 3.14
N LEU A 172 14.37 -8.37 2.34
CA LEU A 172 14.91 -7.77 1.13
C LEU A 172 16.04 -6.78 1.45
N PHE A 173 15.84 -5.89 2.41
CA PHE A 173 16.78 -4.82 2.73
C PHE A 173 18.00 -5.35 3.51
N GLN A 174 17.81 -6.36 4.38
CA GLN A 174 18.91 -7.13 4.96
C GLN A 174 19.79 -7.79 3.89
N HIS A 175 19.19 -8.45 2.89
CA HIS A 175 19.93 -9.06 1.77
C HIS A 175 20.70 -8.02 0.95
N LEU A 176 20.17 -6.82 0.80
CA LEU A 176 20.77 -5.69 0.08
C LEU A 176 21.80 -4.89 0.90
N GLY A 177 22.00 -5.22 2.18
CA GLY A 177 22.88 -4.46 3.08
C GLY A 177 22.39 -3.04 3.39
N ILE A 178 21.09 -2.77 3.24
CA ILE A 178 20.49 -1.46 3.54
C ILE A 178 20.27 -1.38 5.06
N ALA A 179 20.98 -0.49 5.74
CA ALA A 179 20.81 -0.24 7.17
C ALA A 179 19.64 0.74 7.42
N ALA A 180 18.95 0.56 8.55
CA ALA A 180 17.94 1.51 9.02
C ALA A 180 18.62 2.74 9.65
N VAL A 181 18.10 3.93 9.39
CA VAL A 181 18.54 5.18 10.03
C VAL A 181 17.42 5.78 10.89
N PRO A 182 17.73 6.52 11.97
CA PRO A 182 16.74 7.26 12.75
C PRO A 182 15.89 8.19 11.87
N TRP A 183 14.62 8.41 12.23
CA TRP A 183 13.71 9.28 11.47
C TRP A 183 14.21 10.74 11.33
N SER A 184 15.03 11.19 12.28
CA SER A 184 15.70 12.50 12.26
C SER A 184 16.75 12.64 11.15
N GLU A 185 17.36 11.55 10.69
CA GLU A 185 18.44 11.57 9.71
C GLU A 185 17.95 11.89 8.29
N ASP A 186 18.90 12.16 7.38
CA ASP A 186 18.58 12.38 5.96
C ASP A 186 18.08 11.10 5.27
N THR A 187 17.41 11.28 4.12
CA THR A 187 16.84 10.21 3.29
C THR A 187 17.86 9.08 3.02
N PRO A 188 17.64 7.85 3.53
CA PRO A 188 18.56 6.71 3.34
C PRO A 188 18.40 6.07 1.96
N LEU A 189 17.19 6.09 1.41
CA LEU A 189 16.82 5.41 0.17
C LEU A 189 15.92 6.31 -0.68
N ARG A 190 16.16 6.27 -1.99
CA ARG A 190 15.34 6.95 -3.01
C ARG A 190 14.74 5.90 -3.92
N VAL A 191 13.41 5.91 -4.02
CA VAL A 191 12.66 5.00 -4.91
C VAL A 191 12.16 5.78 -6.11
N VAL A 192 12.32 5.24 -7.31
CA VAL A 192 11.76 5.78 -8.55
C VAL A 192 10.84 4.77 -9.23
N GLY A 193 9.74 5.21 -9.84
CA GLY A 193 8.86 4.32 -10.59
C GLY A 193 7.59 4.98 -11.11
N ILE A 194 6.63 4.14 -11.52
CA ILE A 194 5.31 4.56 -12.00
C ILE A 194 4.24 3.87 -11.15
N PHE A 195 3.24 4.63 -10.66
CA PHE A 195 2.08 4.01 -10.02
C PHE A 195 1.22 3.25 -11.05
N PRO A 196 0.79 2.02 -10.74
CA PRO A 196 -0.19 1.30 -11.55
C PRO A 196 -1.50 2.10 -11.70
N ALA A 197 -1.76 2.64 -12.90
CA ALA A 197 -2.82 3.61 -13.19
C ALA A 197 -4.24 3.22 -12.72
N LYS A 198 -4.55 1.92 -12.63
CA LYS A 198 -5.85 1.43 -12.12
C LYS A 198 -5.96 1.38 -10.59
N ASN A 199 -4.83 1.45 -9.89
CA ASN A 199 -4.69 1.19 -8.46
C ASN A 199 -3.97 2.31 -7.70
N GLU A 200 -3.70 3.47 -8.33
CA GLU A 200 -2.98 4.61 -7.73
C GLU A 200 -3.51 4.97 -6.34
N LYS A 201 -4.81 5.25 -6.22
CA LYS A 201 -5.47 5.57 -4.95
C LYS A 201 -5.33 4.47 -3.88
N LYS A 202 -5.35 3.20 -4.29
CA LYS A 202 -5.19 2.05 -3.37
C LYS A 202 -3.75 1.96 -2.86
N ILE A 203 -2.77 2.20 -3.73
CA ILE A 203 -1.35 2.15 -3.42
C ILE A 203 -0.93 3.37 -2.60
N LEU A 204 -1.45 4.56 -2.92
CA LEU A 204 -1.33 5.75 -2.07
C LEU A 204 -1.84 5.47 -0.65
N TRP A 205 -3.01 4.84 -0.48
CA TRP A 205 -3.46 4.42 0.85
C TRP A 205 -2.51 3.43 1.52
N LYS A 206 -2.01 2.40 0.80
CA LYS A 206 -1.05 1.43 1.35
C LYS A 206 0.18 2.14 1.91
N LEU A 207 0.89 2.87 1.05
CA LEU A 207 2.14 3.58 1.38
C LEU A 207 1.95 4.62 2.49
N LEU A 208 0.81 5.32 2.49
CA LEU A 208 0.48 6.29 3.53
C LEU A 208 0.32 5.64 4.90
N TYR A 209 -0.43 4.53 4.96
CA TYR A 209 -0.52 3.73 6.19
C TYR A 209 0.86 3.23 6.62
N ASP A 210 1.66 2.68 5.70
CA ASP A 210 2.99 2.14 6.00
C ASP A 210 3.94 3.22 6.54
N LEU A 211 3.83 4.45 6.02
CA LEU A 211 4.56 5.65 6.47
C LEU A 211 4.14 6.06 7.88
N TYR A 212 2.84 6.25 8.13
CA TYR A 212 2.36 6.69 9.44
C TYR A 212 2.54 5.64 10.54
N SER A 213 2.61 4.34 10.22
CA SER A 213 2.98 3.31 11.20
C SER A 213 4.49 3.05 11.31
N SER A 214 5.33 3.74 10.53
CA SER A 214 6.78 3.53 10.45
C SER A 214 7.16 2.07 10.13
N THR A 215 6.42 1.45 9.22
CA THR A 215 6.59 0.04 8.80
C THR A 215 7.00 -0.05 7.33
N SER A 216 7.22 -1.27 6.85
CA SER A 216 7.70 -1.52 5.49
C SER A 216 9.00 -0.77 5.22
N VAL A 217 9.18 -0.18 4.04
CA VAL A 217 10.34 0.65 3.69
C VAL A 217 10.57 1.83 4.64
N TYR A 218 9.54 2.31 5.35
CA TYR A 218 9.66 3.43 6.30
C TYR A 218 10.18 3.02 7.68
N SER A 219 10.30 1.72 7.97
CA SER A 219 11.04 1.25 9.16
C SER A 219 12.55 1.51 9.06
N TYR A 220 13.05 1.79 7.84
CA TYR A 220 14.45 2.12 7.56
C TYR A 220 14.74 3.62 7.60
N GLY A 221 13.74 4.47 7.82
CA GLY A 221 13.86 5.93 7.86
C GLY A 221 13.01 6.64 6.82
N ARG A 222 13.33 7.91 6.54
CA ARG A 222 12.53 8.79 5.65
C ARG A 222 12.80 8.53 4.18
N VAL A 223 12.27 7.42 3.65
CA VAL A 223 12.39 7.05 2.23
C VAL A 223 11.72 8.10 1.33
N GLN A 224 12.45 8.60 0.34
CA GLN A 224 11.92 9.52 -0.68
C GLN A 224 11.35 8.71 -1.85
N LEU A 225 10.12 9.02 -2.27
CA LEU A 225 9.49 8.41 -3.44
C LEU A 225 9.38 9.42 -4.59
N ASN A 226 9.94 9.09 -5.74
CA ASN A 226 9.85 9.86 -6.99
C ASN A 226 8.99 9.05 -7.98
N MET A 227 7.68 9.23 -7.93
CA MET A 227 6.72 8.37 -8.63
C MET A 227 5.96 9.14 -9.70
N PHE A 228 5.80 8.55 -10.88
CA PHE A 228 4.79 9.00 -11.84
C PHE A 228 3.38 8.64 -11.36
N ILE A 229 2.49 9.62 -11.42
CA ILE A 229 1.06 9.52 -11.13
C ILE A 229 0.26 10.20 -12.24
N THR A 230 -1.00 9.80 -12.47
CA THR A 230 -1.89 10.56 -13.36
C THR A 230 -2.10 11.99 -12.84
N GLU A 231 -2.11 12.96 -13.76
CA GLU A 231 -2.34 14.39 -13.47
C GLU A 231 -3.59 14.59 -12.58
N ARG A 232 -4.69 13.89 -12.89
CA ARG A 232 -5.94 13.92 -12.13
C ARG A 232 -5.81 13.46 -10.67
N GLU A 233 -4.99 12.45 -10.36
CA GLU A 233 -4.76 12.04 -8.97
C GLU A 233 -3.71 12.94 -8.29
N TYR A 234 -2.76 13.52 -9.04
CA TYR A 234 -1.86 14.56 -8.54
C TYR A 234 -2.62 15.82 -8.10
N GLU A 235 -3.51 16.36 -8.94
CA GLU A 235 -4.34 17.54 -8.61
C GLU A 235 -5.10 17.33 -7.29
N LYS A 236 -5.70 16.15 -7.09
CA LYS A 236 -6.37 15.80 -5.83
C LYS A 236 -5.41 15.64 -4.67
N LEU A 237 -4.16 15.25 -4.91
CA LEU A 237 -3.15 15.09 -3.86
C LEU A 237 -2.68 16.44 -3.33
N VAL A 238 -2.51 17.43 -4.20
CA VAL A 238 -2.13 18.81 -3.85
C VAL A 238 -3.32 19.75 -3.59
N ALA A 239 -4.55 19.29 -3.81
CA ALA A 239 -5.77 20.07 -3.57
C ALA A 239 -5.80 20.68 -2.16
N SER A 240 -6.26 21.93 -2.10
CA SER A 240 -6.38 22.77 -0.91
C SER A 240 -7.86 23.09 -0.62
N PRO A 241 -8.20 23.78 0.48
CA PRO A 241 -9.54 24.31 0.70
C PRO A 241 -10.07 25.22 -0.42
N GLU A 242 -9.19 25.80 -1.25
CA GLU A 242 -9.54 26.63 -2.42
C GLU A 242 -10.09 25.78 -3.58
N THR A 243 -9.77 24.48 -3.62
CA THR A 243 -10.23 23.50 -4.62
C THR A 243 -11.10 22.40 -3.98
N PRO A 244 -12.23 22.75 -3.33
CA PRO A 244 -13.00 21.85 -2.45
C PRO A 244 -13.66 20.65 -3.17
N HIS A 245 -13.70 20.67 -4.49
CA HIS A 245 -14.21 19.58 -5.32
C HIS A 245 -13.18 18.44 -5.51
N LEU A 246 -11.88 18.74 -5.39
CA LEU A 246 -10.78 17.77 -5.45
C LEU A 246 -10.23 17.42 -4.05
N TYR A 247 -10.37 18.33 -3.09
CA TYR A 247 -9.92 18.16 -1.71
C TYR A 247 -10.54 16.93 -1.04
N GLN A 248 -9.69 15.99 -0.63
CA GLN A 248 -10.07 14.70 -0.05
C GLN A 248 -9.16 14.33 1.14
N VAL A 249 -9.54 13.29 1.88
CA VAL A 249 -8.76 12.78 3.03
C VAL A 249 -7.30 12.49 2.66
N LEU A 250 -7.04 11.98 1.45
CA LEU A 250 -5.68 11.72 0.97
C LEU A 250 -4.86 13.00 0.77
N SER A 251 -5.48 14.11 0.37
CA SER A 251 -4.82 15.42 0.20
C SER A 251 -4.20 15.84 1.54
N VAL A 252 -5.03 15.87 2.59
CA VAL A 252 -4.62 16.23 3.95
C VAL A 252 -3.53 15.29 4.46
N LEU A 253 -3.76 13.98 4.40
CA LEU A 253 -2.84 13.01 4.99
C LEU A 253 -1.46 13.00 4.32
N TRP A 254 -1.39 13.18 2.99
CA TRP A 254 -0.11 13.24 2.27
C TRP A 254 0.59 14.59 2.41
N GLN A 255 -0.15 15.71 2.43
CA GLN A 255 0.44 17.04 2.66
C GLN A 255 0.97 17.20 4.10
N VAL A 256 0.33 16.58 5.09
CA VAL A 256 0.85 16.52 6.47
C VAL A 256 2.07 15.59 6.57
N ALA A 257 2.06 14.45 5.86
CA ALA A 257 3.16 13.47 5.92
C ALA A 257 4.42 13.90 5.17
N CYS A 258 4.25 14.52 4.01
CA CYS A 258 5.31 14.70 3.02
C CYS A 258 5.31 16.08 2.40
N LYS A 259 6.51 16.63 2.17
CA LYS A 259 6.70 17.67 1.17
C LYS A 259 6.49 17.05 -0.21
N ILE A 260 5.46 17.52 -0.90
CA ILE A 260 5.13 17.13 -2.27
C ILE A 260 5.74 18.15 -3.23
N LYS A 261 6.56 17.71 -4.18
CA LYS A 261 7.16 18.54 -5.24
C LYS A 261 6.87 17.92 -6.59
N LEU A 262 6.36 18.71 -7.54
CA LEU A 262 6.29 18.31 -8.95
C LEU A 262 7.69 18.47 -9.57
N LEU A 263 8.20 17.40 -10.18
CA LEU A 263 9.52 17.39 -10.83
C LEU A 263 9.44 17.47 -12.35
N HIS A 264 8.47 16.78 -12.95
CA HIS A 264 8.30 16.70 -14.40
C HIS A 264 6.84 16.43 -14.78
N VAL A 265 6.43 16.85 -15.98
CA VAL A 265 5.13 16.52 -16.58
C VAL A 265 5.39 15.96 -17.97
N GLU A 266 4.86 14.77 -18.24
CA GLU A 266 5.08 14.04 -19.50
C GLU A 266 3.75 13.54 -20.07
N PRO A 267 3.48 13.67 -21.38
CA PRO A 267 2.27 13.09 -21.99
C PRO A 267 2.28 11.56 -21.91
N TRP A 268 1.09 10.95 -21.75
CA TRP A 268 0.95 9.49 -21.67
C TRP A 268 1.55 8.73 -22.88
N SER A 269 1.62 9.37 -24.05
CA SER A 269 2.21 8.79 -25.27
C SER A 269 3.69 8.38 -25.16
N SER A 270 4.44 8.93 -24.21
CA SER A 270 5.85 8.54 -23.95
C SER A 270 6.01 7.25 -23.13
N PHE A 271 4.90 6.63 -22.71
CA PHE A 271 4.89 5.40 -21.92
C PHE A 271 4.34 4.22 -22.74
N GLY A 272 5.05 3.09 -22.69
CA GLY A 272 4.61 1.85 -23.31
C GLY A 272 3.79 1.01 -22.34
N VAL A 273 2.68 0.43 -22.83
CA VAL A 273 1.90 -0.57 -22.08
C VAL A 273 2.29 -1.97 -22.57
N TYR A 274 2.80 -2.80 -21.66
CA TYR A 274 3.14 -4.20 -21.94
C TYR A 274 2.21 -5.15 -21.20
N GLY A 275 1.59 -6.08 -21.95
CA GLY A 275 0.77 -7.15 -21.41
C GLY A 275 1.59 -8.31 -20.81
N GLN A 276 0.89 -9.34 -20.31
CA GLN A 276 1.48 -10.51 -19.62
C GLN A 276 2.58 -11.25 -20.39
N ARG A 277 2.69 -11.07 -21.71
CA ARG A 277 3.65 -11.79 -22.57
C ARG A 277 4.96 -11.04 -22.81
N GLY A 278 5.14 -9.83 -22.26
CA GLY A 278 6.36 -9.02 -22.49
C GLY A 278 6.53 -8.50 -23.94
N ARG A 279 5.62 -8.87 -24.84
CA ARG A 279 5.46 -8.24 -26.15
C ARG A 279 4.72 -6.93 -25.97
N LEU A 280 5.12 -5.90 -26.73
CA LEU A 280 4.29 -4.72 -26.94
C LEU A 280 2.93 -5.20 -27.47
N ASP A 281 1.82 -4.84 -26.83
CA ASP A 281 0.51 -5.29 -27.32
C ASP A 281 0.23 -4.59 -28.66
N ASP A 282 0.44 -5.32 -29.76
CA ASP A 282 0.09 -4.90 -31.12
C ASP A 282 -1.43 -4.60 -31.15
N LEU A 283 -1.78 -3.33 -31.00
CA LEU A 283 -3.15 -2.78 -30.83
C LEU A 283 -4.12 -3.06 -32.00
N LYS A 284 -3.70 -3.85 -33.01
CA LYS A 284 -4.42 -4.07 -34.26
C LYS A 284 -5.63 -5.02 -34.13
N ASN A 285 -5.66 -5.95 -33.18
CA ASN A 285 -6.63 -7.06 -33.15
C ASN A 285 -7.53 -7.17 -31.89
N LYS A 286 -7.71 -6.09 -31.13
CA LYS A 286 -8.77 -5.99 -30.10
C LYS A 286 -9.44 -4.62 -30.18
N LYS A 287 -10.78 -4.59 -30.15
CA LYS A 287 -11.64 -3.40 -30.33
C LYS A 287 -11.02 -2.13 -29.70
N PRO A 288 -10.43 -1.21 -30.49
CA PRO A 288 -9.58 -0.13 -29.96
C PRO A 288 -10.31 0.97 -29.17
N LEU A 289 -11.59 1.19 -29.47
CA LEU A 289 -12.30 2.46 -29.24
C LEU A 289 -12.68 2.82 -27.78
N GLU A 290 -12.56 1.91 -26.80
CA GLU A 290 -13.06 2.17 -25.44
C GLU A 290 -11.97 2.32 -24.35
N GLN A 291 -10.75 1.87 -24.61
CA GLN A 291 -9.63 2.00 -23.65
C GLN A 291 -8.59 3.04 -24.07
N ILE A 292 -8.42 3.27 -25.37
CA ILE A 292 -7.49 4.28 -25.90
C ILE A 292 -8.04 5.68 -25.63
N ASN A 293 -9.30 5.93 -26.04
CA ASN A 293 -10.06 7.18 -25.86
C ASN A 293 -10.21 7.64 -24.38
N LYS A 294 -9.76 6.85 -23.40
CA LYS A 294 -9.82 7.18 -21.96
C LYS A 294 -8.52 7.72 -21.38
N HIS A 295 -7.42 7.62 -22.12
CA HIS A 295 -6.08 8.10 -21.74
C HIS A 295 -5.44 9.02 -22.78
N GLU A 296 -5.98 9.09 -24.00
CA GLU A 296 -5.67 10.17 -24.95
C GLU A 296 -5.93 11.54 -24.30
N GLY A 297 -4.89 12.37 -24.24
CA GLY A 297 -4.93 13.69 -23.60
C GLY A 297 -4.61 13.74 -22.09
N GLN A 298 -4.24 12.63 -21.44
CA GLN A 298 -3.81 12.64 -20.04
C GLN A 298 -2.29 12.78 -19.90
N ASN A 299 -1.84 13.66 -19.01
CA ASN A 299 -0.44 13.75 -18.61
C ASN A 299 -0.14 12.87 -17.38
N MET A 300 1.13 12.50 -17.26
CA MET A 300 1.72 11.87 -16.08
C MET A 300 2.65 12.87 -15.39
N CYS A 301 2.41 13.09 -14.11
CA CYS A 301 3.21 13.95 -13.26
C CYS A 301 4.24 13.11 -12.51
N LEU A 302 5.54 13.40 -12.67
CA LEU A 302 6.55 12.87 -11.76
C LEU A 302 6.51 13.69 -10.47
N ILE A 303 6.06 13.06 -9.39
CA ILE A 303 5.98 13.69 -8.08
C ILE A 303 7.04 13.13 -7.14
N GLN A 304 7.71 14.03 -6.42
CA GLN A 304 8.59 13.72 -5.30
C GLN A 304 7.80 13.87 -4.00
N LEU A 305 7.74 12.78 -3.24
CA LEU A 305 7.17 12.68 -1.91
C LEU A 305 8.32 12.50 -0.93
N THR A 306 8.60 13.52 -0.11
CA THR A 306 9.67 13.51 0.90
C THR A 306 9.07 13.59 2.30
N PRO A 307 9.14 12.53 3.14
CA PRO A 307 8.56 12.55 4.48
C PRO A 307 9.15 13.66 5.35
N HIS A 308 8.28 14.36 6.09
CA HIS A 308 8.66 15.42 7.01
C HIS A 308 9.39 14.86 8.24
N GLN A 309 10.52 15.48 8.60
CA GLN A 309 11.30 15.15 9.79
C GLN A 309 10.46 15.32 11.07
N ASN A 310 9.60 16.35 11.09
CA ASN A 310 8.69 16.72 12.17
C ASN A 310 7.26 16.17 12.01
N LEU A 311 7.05 15.11 11.22
CA LEU A 311 5.73 14.46 11.10
C LEU A 311 5.23 13.92 12.45
N PHE A 312 6.12 13.22 13.17
CA PHE A 312 5.81 12.68 14.47
C PHE A 312 6.09 13.72 15.55
N THR A 313 5.14 13.84 16.47
CA THR A 313 5.13 14.80 17.59
C THR A 313 4.67 14.07 18.86
N GLU A 314 4.68 14.76 20.00
CA GLU A 314 4.18 14.21 21.28
C GLU A 314 2.72 13.73 21.19
N ASN A 315 1.90 14.35 20.33
CA ASN A 315 0.48 14.00 20.19
C ASN A 315 0.19 13.09 18.97
N LEU A 316 1.03 13.13 17.93
CA LEU A 316 0.88 12.31 16.72
C LEU A 316 2.08 11.37 16.58
N THR A 317 1.85 10.09 16.87
CA THR A 317 2.88 9.04 16.91
C THR A 317 2.52 7.89 15.96
N SER A 318 3.48 7.02 15.68
CA SER A 318 3.25 5.79 14.90
C SER A 318 2.33 4.77 15.58
N ILE A 319 1.96 5.00 16.84
CA ILE A 319 1.05 4.15 17.63
C ILE A 319 -0.40 4.65 17.53
N ASN A 320 -0.64 5.96 17.41
CA ASN A 320 -1.98 6.57 17.50
C ASN A 320 -2.47 7.26 16.21
N TYR A 321 -1.73 7.14 15.10
CA TYR A 321 -2.10 7.74 13.81
C TYR A 321 -3.46 7.25 13.27
N ASP A 322 -3.92 6.07 13.67
CA ASP A 322 -5.21 5.50 13.28
C ASP A 322 -6.38 6.35 13.80
N VAL A 323 -6.22 6.94 14.99
CA VAL A 323 -7.15 7.90 15.60
C VAL A 323 -7.27 9.17 14.74
N PHE A 324 -6.15 9.66 14.21
CA PHE A 324 -6.10 10.80 13.30
C PHE A 324 -6.75 10.47 11.94
N PHE A 325 -6.45 9.29 11.38
CA PHE A 325 -7.07 8.81 10.14
C PHE A 325 -8.60 8.65 10.30
N LEU A 326 -9.07 8.14 11.44
CA LEU A 326 -10.49 7.99 11.74
C LEU A 326 -11.17 9.36 11.83
N MET A 327 -10.55 10.33 12.51
CA MET A 327 -11.05 11.69 12.62
C MET A 327 -11.24 12.33 11.24
N LEU A 328 -10.19 12.34 10.40
CA LEU A 328 -10.28 12.92 9.06
C LEU A 328 -11.31 12.20 8.19
N LYS A 329 -11.38 10.86 8.23
CA LYS A 329 -12.44 10.12 7.52
C LYS A 329 -13.84 10.57 7.96
N GLN A 330 -14.08 10.75 9.26
CA GLN A 330 -15.37 11.22 9.77
C GLN A 330 -15.71 12.64 9.31
N CYS A 331 -14.77 13.59 9.40
CA CYS A 331 -14.96 14.96 8.92
C CYS A 331 -15.36 14.99 7.43
N PHE A 332 -14.64 14.24 6.58
CA PHE A 332 -14.90 14.20 5.15
C PHE A 332 -16.17 13.40 4.76
N MET A 333 -16.69 12.48 5.60
CA MET A 333 -17.99 11.83 5.34
C MET A 333 -19.14 12.83 5.24
N LYS A 334 -19.05 13.96 5.96
CA LYS A 334 -19.98 15.08 5.87
C LYS A 334 -19.21 16.39 5.71
N ARG A 335 -18.49 16.54 4.59
CA ARG A 335 -17.65 17.70 4.27
C ARG A 335 -18.35 19.08 4.33
N ASN A 336 -19.69 19.12 4.27
CA ASN A 336 -20.49 20.36 4.35
C ASN A 336 -20.95 20.72 5.79
N PHE A 337 -20.68 19.88 6.79
CA PHE A 337 -21.05 20.14 8.19
C PHE A 337 -19.97 20.98 8.89
N LYS A 338 -20.36 21.73 9.94
CA LYS A 338 -19.39 22.51 10.71
C LYS A 338 -18.46 21.58 11.47
N LEU A 339 -17.20 21.99 11.68
CA LEU A 339 -16.22 21.20 12.43
C LEU A 339 -16.71 20.87 13.86
N MET A 340 -17.37 21.82 14.52
CA MET A 340 -17.96 21.63 15.85
C MET A 340 -18.97 20.46 15.90
N ASP A 341 -19.82 20.32 14.88
CA ASP A 341 -20.82 19.24 14.81
C ASP A 341 -20.16 17.84 14.78
N HIS A 342 -18.98 17.74 14.15
CA HIS A 342 -18.18 16.52 14.12
C HIS A 342 -17.51 16.23 15.46
N LEU A 343 -17.00 17.26 16.14
CA LEU A 343 -16.32 17.15 17.44
C LEU A 343 -17.30 16.76 18.57
N GLN A 344 -18.43 17.46 18.69
CA GLN A 344 -19.47 17.16 19.70
C GLN A 344 -20.02 15.73 19.57
N LYS A 345 -20.14 15.21 18.34
CA LYS A 345 -20.54 13.83 18.05
C LYS A 345 -19.51 12.79 18.49
N ARG A 346 -18.25 13.19 18.71
CA ARG A 346 -17.17 12.34 19.19
C ARG A 346 -17.09 12.34 20.71
N GLU A 347 -17.22 13.49 21.35
CA GLU A 347 -17.25 13.63 22.81
C GLU A 347 -18.44 12.88 23.43
N SER A 348 -19.64 13.06 22.88
CA SER A 348 -20.84 12.32 23.27
C SER A 348 -20.67 10.79 23.18
N LYS A 349 -20.03 10.29 22.10
CA LYS A 349 -19.69 8.86 21.96
C LYS A 349 -18.57 8.37 22.88
N GLY A 350 -17.71 9.26 23.37
CA GLY A 350 -16.72 8.96 24.40
C GLY A 350 -17.38 8.74 25.75
N ASN A 351 -18.19 9.71 26.19
CA ASN A 351 -18.95 9.64 27.45
C ASN A 351 -19.89 8.42 27.52
N ASP A 352 -20.55 8.06 26.41
CA ASP A 352 -21.45 6.91 26.36
C ASP A 352 -20.73 5.54 26.47
N ARG A 353 -19.41 5.50 26.22
CA ARG A 353 -18.56 4.33 26.51
C ARG A 353 -17.99 4.37 27.92
N GLY A 354 -17.65 5.54 28.45
CA GLY A 354 -17.23 5.71 29.85
C GLY A 354 -18.31 5.23 30.83
N ARG A 355 -19.53 5.75 30.68
CA ARG A 355 -20.67 5.40 31.55
C ARG A 355 -21.04 3.92 31.52
N ARG A 356 -20.88 3.22 30.39
CA ARG A 356 -21.12 1.76 30.31
C ARG A 356 -20.08 0.93 31.06
N ASN A 357 -18.84 1.40 31.15
CA ASN A 357 -17.80 0.73 31.93
C ASN A 357 -17.96 1.00 33.43
N GLU A 358 -18.41 2.20 33.83
CA GLU A 358 -18.72 2.54 35.22
C GLU A 358 -19.95 1.76 35.73
N SER A 359 -21.04 1.74 34.96
CA SER A 359 -22.25 0.96 35.30
C SER A 359 -22.09 -0.57 35.30
N GLN A 360 -20.95 -1.10 34.82
CA GLN A 360 -20.58 -2.50 34.99
C GLN A 360 -19.64 -2.76 36.19
N ALA A 361 -19.14 -1.73 36.86
CA ALA A 361 -18.34 -1.87 38.08
C ALA A 361 -19.22 -1.99 39.33
N ASP A 362 -20.34 -1.26 39.38
CA ASP A 362 -21.25 -1.21 40.55
C ASP A 362 -22.21 -2.41 40.68
N SER A 363 -21.94 -3.51 39.97
CA SER A 363 -22.79 -4.73 39.98
C SER A 363 -21.99 -6.03 40.19
N ALA A 364 -21.03 -5.99 41.12
CA ALA A 364 -20.44 -7.18 41.72
C ALA A 364 -21.08 -7.43 43.12
N PRO A 365 -21.66 -8.61 43.40
CA PRO A 365 -22.23 -8.90 44.71
C PRO A 365 -21.12 -9.06 45.76
N SER A 366 -21.28 -8.41 46.91
CA SER A 366 -20.42 -8.54 48.07
C SER A 366 -20.52 -9.95 48.66
N ALA A 367 -19.46 -10.75 48.52
CA ALA A 367 -19.33 -12.02 49.22
C ALA A 367 -18.73 -11.79 50.62
N GLU A 368 -19.46 -12.15 51.67
CA GLU A 368 -18.93 -12.15 53.03
C GLU A 368 -17.95 -13.31 53.27
N PRO A 369 -16.90 -13.13 54.09
CA PRO A 369 -15.94 -14.19 54.39
C PRO A 369 -16.38 -14.99 55.64
N THR A 370 -17.01 -16.15 55.45
CA THR A 370 -17.19 -17.11 56.54
C THR A 370 -15.91 -17.90 56.80
N TRP A 371 -15.31 -17.66 57.97
CA TRP A 371 -14.16 -18.42 58.46
C TRP A 371 -14.58 -19.84 58.85
N GLY A 372 -13.72 -20.82 58.61
CA GLY A 372 -14.04 -22.23 58.79
C GLY A 372 -14.05 -22.70 60.25
N SER A 373 -14.59 -23.90 60.45
CA SER A 373 -14.34 -24.73 61.64
C SER A 373 -14.44 -26.20 61.24
N ILE A 374 -13.39 -26.96 61.57
CA ILE A 374 -13.25 -28.42 61.53
C ILE A 374 -13.18 -28.83 63.02
N PRO A 375 -13.94 -29.83 63.50
CA PRO A 375 -13.67 -31.26 63.21
C PRO A 375 -14.61 -31.91 62.19
#